data_AF-A0A3L7UC98-F1
#
_entry.id   AF-A0A3L7UC98-F1
#
_cell.length_a   1.000
_cell.length_b   1.000
_cell.length_c   1.000
_cell.angle_alpha   90.00
_cell.angle_beta   90.00
_cell.angle_gamma   90.00
#
_symmetry.space_group_name_H-M   'P 1'
#
loop_
_entity.id
_entity.type
_entity.pdbx_description
1 polymer ?
#
loop_
_entity_poly.entity_id
_entity_poly.type
_entity_poly.pdbx_seq_one_letter_code
_entity_poly.pdbx_strand_id
1 'polypeptide(L)'
;MSSIIPDTEPSPASQVIVNISCYKFVALDQLPERKTAIRRRAVELNLKGTVLLSSEGINLFVAGPQQLIRDFVEFLREDSAFSDLQPKESVNEYQPFSRMLVKIKQEIIAFGIEGVAPMTRTSPKLSATELRQWLDEGRKVHLLDTRNDYEYDLGTFDNAIKLGLDHFREFPRAITGLPEELKDEPIVMFCTGGIRCEKAGPFMEMAGFHNVYQLDGGILKYFEEVGGAHYHGECFVFDQRVAVDPALQETPTTQCYVCQAVVTSAQQQPPQYVAGKSCPACFRNDAQQRADIIVLRQQQIQAVTTPLPGSTPWLNRRPLNVPQRCAGMTLLDFVSGLHPQIAPSEWLQRIESGAIEPAESSRRRRRPKHVPEALPLSPLRIVREGERFDQLQPHSVEPDVNADIRILHEDEEFVVVAKPAPLPIHECGRFHRNTLRYLLNQVYFPQRPHIVHRLDANTSGVLLLCKRKRVATIVQKQFENRTVKKSYLARVSGHPPRDAFSCDAALSREPEHGGVRHLDPDGDQAHTAFEVVTRFWDGTSLMRCFPKTGRTNQIRIHLWSLGFPICGDPAYLPENKLGCNRTLLPTEPMMCLHAESIAFLGPNQELLQFSDDPPAWGMEHGLVPQNSG
;
A
#
# COMPACT_ATOMS: atom_id res chain seq x y z
N MET A 1 -45.20 -27.77 23.01
CA MET A 1 -44.26 -28.85 23.38
C MET A 1 -43.19 -28.21 24.23
N SER A 2 -43.25 -28.49 25.52
CA SER A 2 -42.40 -27.91 26.57
C SER A 2 -40.93 -28.28 26.34
N SER A 3 -40.07 -27.28 26.18
CA SER A 3 -38.62 -27.48 26.15
C SER A 3 -38.09 -27.48 27.57
N ILE A 4 -37.56 -28.63 27.95
CA ILE A 4 -36.92 -28.98 29.21
C ILE A 4 -35.75 -28.02 29.46
N ILE A 5 -35.76 -27.34 30.61
CA ILE A 5 -34.62 -26.63 31.18
C ILE A 5 -33.73 -27.73 31.79
N PRO A 6 -32.45 -27.88 31.39
CA PRO A 6 -31.54 -28.76 32.10
C PRO A 6 -31.11 -28.08 33.40
N ASP A 7 -31.22 -28.83 34.49
CA ASP A 7 -30.72 -28.48 35.81
C ASP A 7 -29.28 -27.96 35.76
N THR A 8 -29.07 -26.77 36.31
CA THR A 8 -27.76 -26.22 36.59
C THR A 8 -27.11 -27.03 37.73
N GLU A 9 -26.11 -27.85 37.39
CA GLU A 9 -25.14 -28.33 38.37
C GLU A 9 -24.50 -27.16 39.11
N PRO A 10 -24.19 -27.29 40.41
CA PRO A 10 -23.52 -26.24 41.16
C PRO A 10 -22.16 -25.95 40.53
N SER A 11 -21.96 -24.69 40.13
CA SER A 11 -20.69 -24.16 39.63
C SER A 11 -19.54 -24.57 40.57
N PRO A 12 -18.47 -25.21 40.08
CA PRO A 12 -17.30 -25.48 40.91
C PRO A 12 -16.75 -24.13 41.36
N ALA A 13 -16.51 -23.99 42.67
CA ALA A 13 -15.97 -22.78 43.29
C ALA A 13 -14.89 -22.17 42.39
N SER A 14 -15.09 -20.92 41.97
CA SER A 14 -14.22 -20.18 41.06
C SER A 14 -12.78 -20.30 41.52
N GLN A 15 -12.00 -21.13 40.85
CA GLN A 15 -10.62 -21.41 41.22
C GLN A 15 -9.80 -20.15 40.94
N VAL A 16 -9.32 -19.49 42.00
CA VAL A 16 -8.49 -18.28 41.89
C VAL A 16 -7.27 -18.56 41.00
N ILE A 17 -7.13 -17.78 39.92
CA ILE A 17 -5.98 -17.85 39.02
C ILE A 17 -4.94 -16.85 39.50
N VAL A 18 -3.70 -17.31 39.66
CA VAL A 18 -2.55 -16.48 40.00
C VAL A 18 -1.75 -16.23 38.73
N ASN A 19 -1.45 -14.95 38.49
CA ASN A 19 -0.59 -14.46 37.43
C ASN A 19 0.75 -14.08 38.05
N ILE A 20 1.82 -14.72 37.59
CA ILE A 20 3.18 -14.38 37.98
C ILE A 20 3.88 -13.59 36.89
N SER A 21 4.65 -12.58 37.30
CA SER A 21 5.64 -11.92 36.44
C SER A 21 7.00 -11.91 37.13
N CYS A 22 8.06 -12.23 36.39
CA CYS A 22 9.41 -12.25 36.92
C CYS A 22 10.43 -12.11 35.80
N TYR A 23 11.58 -11.53 36.10
CA TYR A 23 12.74 -11.54 35.22
C TYR A 23 14.00 -11.73 36.04
N LYS A 24 15.05 -12.25 35.40
CA LYS A 24 16.38 -12.33 35.98
C LYS A 24 17.42 -12.21 34.88
N PHE A 25 18.34 -11.27 35.04
CA PHE A 25 19.56 -11.20 34.24
C PHE A 25 20.60 -12.14 34.85
N VAL A 26 20.95 -13.19 34.10
CA VAL A 26 21.92 -14.20 34.50
C VAL A 26 22.45 -14.85 33.23
N ALA A 27 23.76 -15.13 33.17
CA ALA A 27 24.33 -15.77 32.00
C ALA A 27 23.75 -17.18 31.85
N LEU A 28 23.11 -17.43 30.70
CA LEU A 28 22.49 -18.72 30.40
C LEU A 28 23.14 -19.35 29.18
N ASP A 29 23.44 -20.64 29.34
CA ASP A 29 23.82 -21.56 28.28
C ASP A 29 22.69 -22.57 28.04
N GLN A 30 22.88 -23.47 27.06
CA GLN A 30 21.99 -24.61 26.84
C GLN A 30 20.50 -24.19 26.72
N LEU A 31 20.26 -23.06 26.04
CA LEU A 31 18.93 -22.47 25.90
C LEU A 31 17.92 -23.44 25.24
N PRO A 32 18.28 -24.25 24.21
CA PRO A 32 17.36 -25.24 23.64
C PRO A 32 16.87 -26.28 24.65
N GLU A 33 17.74 -26.77 25.52
CA GLU A 33 17.46 -27.76 26.56
C GLU A 33 16.55 -27.14 27.63
N ARG A 34 16.93 -25.97 28.16
CA ARG A 34 16.12 -25.22 29.14
C ARG A 34 14.73 -24.89 28.61
N LYS A 35 14.64 -24.41 27.36
CA LYS A 35 13.36 -24.15 26.68
C LYS A 35 12.48 -25.40 26.65
N THR A 36 13.06 -26.56 26.33
CA THR A 36 12.33 -27.82 26.22
C THR A 36 11.82 -28.27 27.59
N ALA A 37 12.67 -28.23 28.62
CA ALA A 37 12.31 -28.60 29.99
C ALA A 37 11.22 -27.69 30.57
N ILE A 38 11.38 -26.37 30.47
CA ILE A 38 10.42 -25.38 30.97
C ILE A 38 9.07 -25.52 30.26
N ARG A 39 9.09 -25.68 28.92
CA ARG A 39 7.86 -25.86 28.16
C ARG A 39 7.12 -27.12 28.57
N ARG A 40 7.83 -28.24 28.71
CA ARG A 40 7.23 -29.51 29.12
C ARG A 40 6.55 -29.37 30.48
N ARG A 41 7.26 -28.84 31.48
CA ARG A 41 6.73 -28.67 32.84
C ARG A 41 5.51 -27.74 32.88
N ALA A 42 5.56 -26.61 32.17
CA ALA A 42 4.44 -25.67 32.13
C ALA A 42 3.19 -26.27 31.47
N VAL A 43 3.36 -27.10 30.43
CA VAL A 43 2.26 -27.79 29.75
C VAL A 43 1.67 -28.90 30.64
N GLU A 44 2.50 -29.67 31.34
CA GLU A 44 2.06 -30.69 32.30
C GLU A 44 1.21 -30.08 33.43
N LEU A 45 1.58 -28.88 33.88
CA LEU A 45 0.87 -28.10 34.91
C LEU A 45 -0.30 -27.29 34.34
N ASN A 46 -0.64 -27.43 33.05
CA ASN A 46 -1.73 -26.71 32.37
C ASN A 46 -1.68 -25.18 32.56
N LEU A 47 -0.47 -24.63 32.59
CA LEU A 47 -0.23 -23.19 32.71
C LEU A 47 -0.29 -22.53 31.32
N LYS A 48 -0.65 -21.25 31.27
CA LYS A 48 -0.58 -20.43 30.05
C LYS A 48 0.22 -19.17 30.33
N GLY A 49 0.83 -18.61 29.28
CA GLY A 49 1.77 -17.51 29.47
C GLY A 49 2.87 -17.46 28.44
N THR A 50 3.87 -16.63 28.70
CA THR A 50 5.08 -16.52 27.89
C THR A 50 6.31 -16.57 28.79
N VAL A 51 7.28 -17.41 28.43
CA VAL A 51 8.64 -17.41 28.97
C VAL A 51 9.60 -17.08 27.84
N LEU A 52 10.44 -16.07 28.04
CA LEU A 52 11.50 -15.66 27.15
C LEU A 52 12.84 -16.05 27.77
N LEU A 53 13.68 -16.70 26.97
CA LEU A 53 15.05 -17.06 27.32
C LEU A 53 15.99 -16.36 26.34
N SER A 54 17.10 -15.86 26.86
CA SER A 54 18.25 -15.40 26.07
C SER A 54 19.53 -15.82 26.81
N SER A 55 20.69 -15.72 26.17
CA SER A 55 21.98 -15.85 26.83
C SER A 55 22.15 -14.86 27.99
N GLU A 56 21.40 -13.76 28.03
CA GLU A 56 21.42 -12.77 29.12
C GLU A 56 20.43 -13.07 30.27
N GLY A 57 19.55 -14.08 30.16
CA GLY A 57 18.67 -14.45 31.26
C GLY A 57 17.27 -14.93 30.87
N ILE A 58 16.31 -14.74 31.80
CA ILE A 58 14.91 -15.17 31.70
C ILE A 58 13.94 -14.01 31.97
N ASN A 59 12.82 -13.97 31.25
CA ASN A 59 11.69 -13.08 31.53
C ASN A 59 10.38 -13.85 31.32
N LEU A 60 9.47 -13.84 32.29
CA LEU A 60 8.26 -14.65 32.26
C LEU A 60 7.02 -13.92 32.74
N PHE A 61 5.89 -14.26 32.11
CA PHE A 61 4.53 -13.96 32.52
C PHE A 61 3.73 -15.26 32.42
N VAL A 62 3.28 -15.83 33.53
CA VAL A 62 2.62 -17.15 33.54
C VAL A 62 1.41 -17.10 34.46
N ALA A 63 0.32 -17.73 34.05
CA ALA A 63 -0.92 -17.79 34.82
C ALA A 63 -1.42 -19.22 34.95
N GLY A 64 -2.01 -19.51 36.10
CA GLY A 64 -2.67 -20.77 36.39
C GLY A 64 -3.16 -20.86 37.84
N PRO A 65 -3.73 -21.99 38.25
CA PRO A 65 -4.09 -22.23 39.63
C PRO A 65 -2.91 -22.03 40.58
N GLN A 66 -3.17 -21.44 41.76
CA GLN A 66 -2.12 -21.07 42.72
C GLN A 66 -1.14 -22.21 43.03
N GLN A 67 -1.64 -23.43 43.29
CA GLN A 67 -0.77 -24.56 43.60
C GLN A 67 0.14 -24.93 42.42
N LEU A 68 -0.39 -24.93 41.19
CA LEU A 68 0.39 -25.29 40.00
C LEU A 68 1.43 -24.22 39.64
N ILE A 69 1.15 -22.96 39.96
CA ILE A 69 2.13 -21.88 39.87
C ILE A 69 3.28 -22.10 40.86
N ARG A 70 2.99 -22.44 42.12
CA ARG A 70 4.03 -22.75 43.11
C ARG A 70 4.92 -23.92 42.65
N ASP A 71 4.30 -25.00 42.20
CA ASP A 71 5.02 -26.18 41.67
C ASP A 71 5.90 -25.84 40.45
N PHE A 72 5.49 -24.87 39.63
CA PHE A 72 6.27 -24.39 38.49
C PHE A 72 7.45 -23.51 38.92
N VAL A 73 7.25 -22.62 39.89
CA VAL A 73 8.30 -21.76 40.43
C VAL A 73 9.35 -22.59 41.18
N GLU A 74 8.93 -23.60 41.95
CA GLU A 74 9.83 -24.56 42.59
C GLU A 74 10.68 -25.30 41.56
N PHE A 75 10.07 -25.80 40.49
CA PHE A 75 10.79 -26.41 39.37
C PHE A 75 11.82 -25.44 38.75
N LEU A 76 11.47 -24.17 38.55
CA LEU A 76 12.44 -23.19 38.03
C LEU A 76 13.61 -23.00 38.99
N ARG A 77 13.35 -22.96 40.30
CA ARG A 77 14.37 -22.77 41.34
C ARG A 77 15.29 -23.98 41.55
N GLU A 78 14.98 -25.15 41.01
CA GLU A 78 15.91 -26.31 40.95
C GLU A 78 17.16 -25.99 40.13
N ASP A 79 17.03 -25.10 39.14
CA ASP A 79 18.15 -24.58 38.36
C ASP A 79 18.92 -23.55 39.19
N SER A 80 20.22 -23.76 39.38
CA SER A 80 21.04 -22.87 40.20
C SER A 80 21.03 -21.42 39.69
N ALA A 81 20.87 -21.23 38.37
CA ALA A 81 20.75 -19.92 37.75
C ALA A 81 19.48 -19.16 38.19
N PHE A 82 18.46 -19.86 38.70
CA PHE A 82 17.12 -19.35 39.01
C PHE A 82 16.69 -19.57 40.47
N SER A 83 17.58 -20.08 41.33
CA SER A 83 17.29 -20.47 42.71
C SER A 83 16.67 -19.37 43.60
N ASP A 84 16.97 -18.11 43.31
CA ASP A 84 16.49 -16.91 44.01
C ASP A 84 15.35 -16.17 43.27
N LEU A 85 14.76 -16.75 42.21
CA LEU A 85 13.67 -16.10 41.48
C LEU A 85 12.53 -15.76 42.45
N GLN A 86 12.11 -14.50 42.44
CA GLN A 86 10.97 -14.00 43.22
C GLN A 86 9.90 -13.44 42.27
N PRO A 87 8.92 -14.26 41.88
CA PRO A 87 7.83 -13.80 41.04
C PRO A 87 6.89 -12.88 41.82
N LYS A 88 6.40 -11.84 41.15
CA LYS A 88 5.32 -11.00 41.65
C LYS A 88 3.99 -11.61 41.28
N GLU A 89 3.04 -11.63 42.20
CA GLU A 89 1.73 -12.27 42.02
C GLU A 89 0.61 -11.23 41.85
N SER A 90 -0.35 -11.52 40.97
CA SER A 90 -1.63 -10.84 40.90
C SER A 90 -2.73 -11.87 40.63
N VAL A 91 -3.94 -11.64 41.12
CA VAL A 91 -5.04 -12.61 41.01
C VAL A 91 -6.02 -12.21 39.90
N ASN A 92 -6.63 -13.20 39.26
CA ASN A 92 -7.76 -13.00 38.35
C ASN A 92 -8.71 -14.21 38.39
N GLU A 93 -9.91 -14.06 37.82
CA GLU A 93 -10.90 -15.14 37.70
C GLU A 93 -10.60 -16.10 36.55
N TYR A 94 -9.76 -15.69 35.60
CA TYR A 94 -9.40 -16.48 34.42
C TYR A 94 -7.89 -16.38 34.10
N GLN A 95 -7.37 -17.30 33.27
CA GLN A 95 -6.00 -17.20 32.75
C GLN A 95 -5.94 -16.21 31.58
N PRO A 96 -5.28 -15.05 31.68
CA PRO A 96 -5.31 -13.99 30.67
C PRO A 96 -4.34 -14.24 29.50
N PHE A 97 -4.15 -15.52 29.16
CA PHE A 97 -3.30 -15.97 28.06
C PHE A 97 -4.04 -17.05 27.27
N SER A 98 -3.92 -17.00 25.94
CA SER A 98 -4.55 -18.00 25.07
C SER A 98 -3.81 -19.34 25.06
N ARG A 99 -2.49 -19.35 25.31
CA ARG A 99 -1.63 -20.53 25.24
C ARG A 99 -0.32 -20.31 26.00
N MET A 100 0.41 -21.39 26.27
CA MET A 100 1.79 -21.33 26.77
C MET A 100 2.79 -21.16 25.62
N LEU A 101 3.72 -20.21 25.76
CA LEU A 101 4.81 -19.95 24.84
C LEU A 101 6.14 -19.98 25.60
N VAL A 102 7.13 -20.69 25.07
CA VAL A 102 8.53 -20.59 25.53
C VAL A 102 9.40 -20.30 24.33
N LYS A 103 10.05 -19.15 24.30
CA LYS A 103 10.79 -18.64 23.13
C LYS A 103 12.23 -18.28 23.51
N ILE A 104 13.15 -18.63 22.62
CA ILE A 104 14.52 -18.10 22.67
C ILE A 104 14.53 -16.80 21.88
N LYS A 105 15.15 -15.77 22.45
CA LYS A 105 15.31 -14.43 21.87
C LYS A 105 16.77 -14.02 21.95
N GLN A 106 17.15 -13.02 21.16
CA GLN A 106 18.47 -12.40 21.28
C GLN A 106 18.60 -11.68 22.62
N GLU A 107 17.53 -11.06 23.08
CA GLU A 107 17.45 -10.35 24.36
C GLU A 107 16.12 -10.69 25.04
N ILE A 108 16.10 -10.79 26.38
CA ILE A 108 14.86 -10.97 27.16
C ILE A 108 14.03 -9.68 27.23
N ILE A 109 14.67 -8.55 26.96
CA ILE A 109 14.06 -7.25 26.65
C ILE A 109 14.89 -6.58 25.56
N ALA A 110 14.30 -6.36 24.39
CA ALA A 110 15.02 -5.87 23.21
C ALA A 110 15.42 -4.41 23.38
N PHE A 111 16.72 -4.15 23.48
CA PHE A 111 17.30 -2.80 23.56
C PHE A 111 18.10 -2.44 22.31
N GLY A 112 18.69 -3.44 21.62
CA GLY A 112 19.31 -3.25 20.30
C GLY A 112 20.68 -2.55 20.32
N ILE A 113 21.29 -2.36 21.49
CA ILE A 113 22.63 -1.81 21.67
C ILE A 113 23.52 -2.86 22.34
N GLU A 114 24.64 -3.19 21.71
CA GLU A 114 25.66 -4.06 22.30
C GLU A 114 26.43 -3.32 23.41
N GLY A 115 26.86 -4.05 24.44
CA GLY A 115 27.71 -3.52 25.52
C GLY A 115 26.99 -3.05 26.79
N VAL A 116 25.65 -2.96 26.77
CA VAL A 116 24.86 -2.78 28.00
C VAL A 116 24.69 -4.14 28.68
N ALA A 117 25.37 -4.34 29.81
CA ALA A 117 25.37 -5.60 30.55
C ALA A 117 24.74 -5.42 31.95
N PRO A 118 23.41 -5.54 32.10
CA PRO A 118 22.73 -5.40 33.39
C PRO A 118 23.23 -6.39 34.45
N MET A 119 23.88 -7.48 34.04
CA MET A 119 24.47 -8.47 34.95
C MET A 119 25.66 -7.93 35.76
N THR A 120 26.38 -6.92 35.25
CA THR A 120 27.60 -6.42 35.89
C THR A 120 27.36 -5.15 36.69
N ARG A 121 26.46 -4.28 36.23
CA ARG A 121 26.14 -3.01 36.89
C ARG A 121 24.72 -2.60 36.54
N THR A 122 23.93 -2.34 37.58
CA THR A 122 22.60 -1.73 37.49
C THR A 122 22.62 -0.38 38.18
N SER A 123 21.78 0.55 37.71
CA SER A 123 21.64 1.84 38.39
C SER A 123 21.00 1.68 39.77
N PRO A 124 21.29 2.58 40.73
CA PRO A 124 20.70 2.58 42.07
C PRO A 124 19.19 2.39 42.05
N LYS A 125 18.70 1.53 42.95
CA LYS A 125 17.28 1.23 43.09
C LYS A 125 16.66 2.11 44.17
N LEU A 126 15.47 2.64 43.91
CA LEU A 126 14.67 3.39 44.86
C LEU A 126 13.39 2.61 45.16
N SER A 127 13.09 2.36 46.43
CA SER A 127 11.86 1.64 46.80
C SER A 127 10.61 2.48 46.55
N ALA A 128 9.43 1.84 46.50
CA ALA A 128 8.19 2.55 46.27
C ALA A 128 7.86 3.55 47.40
N THR A 129 8.14 3.17 48.64
CA THR A 129 7.95 4.02 49.82
C THR A 129 8.88 5.23 49.82
N GLU A 130 10.16 5.05 49.47
CA GLU A 130 11.11 6.17 49.33
C GLU A 130 10.72 7.11 48.20
N LEU A 131 10.34 6.59 47.02
CA LEU A 131 9.89 7.42 45.92
C LEU A 131 8.65 8.22 46.31
N ARG A 132 7.65 7.56 46.91
CA ARG A 132 6.45 8.24 47.40
C ARG A 132 6.82 9.36 48.38
N GLN A 133 7.71 9.10 49.33
CA GLN A 133 8.16 10.11 50.28
C GLN A 133 8.79 11.32 49.56
N TRP A 134 9.68 11.09 48.58
CA TRP A 134 10.30 12.19 47.83
C TRP A 134 9.26 13.05 47.09
N LEU A 135 8.22 12.41 46.54
CA LEU A 135 7.13 13.10 45.84
C LEU A 135 6.21 13.84 46.83
N ASP A 136 5.84 13.21 47.95
CA ASP A 136 5.03 13.83 49.03
C ASP A 136 5.74 15.08 49.61
N GLU A 137 7.06 15.07 49.71
CA GLU A 137 7.89 16.18 50.18
C GLU A 137 8.11 17.29 49.13
N GLY A 138 7.68 17.07 47.88
CA GLY A 138 7.92 18.02 46.78
C GLY A 138 9.40 18.15 46.41
N ARG A 139 10.20 17.10 46.64
CA ARG A 139 11.64 17.09 46.31
C ARG A 139 11.82 17.23 44.80
N LYS A 140 12.85 17.97 44.38
CA LYS A 140 13.19 18.12 42.96
C LYS A 140 13.71 16.79 42.39
N VAL A 141 12.88 16.11 41.60
CA VAL A 141 13.19 14.85 40.92
C VAL A 141 12.44 14.79 39.60
N HIS A 142 13.07 14.24 38.57
CA HIS A 142 12.44 14.02 37.26
C HIS A 142 12.06 12.56 37.11
N LEU A 143 10.78 12.27 36.89
CA LEU A 143 10.32 10.92 36.62
C LEU A 143 10.42 10.65 35.12
N LEU A 144 11.10 9.58 34.73
CA LEU A 144 11.30 9.23 33.32
C LEU A 144 10.57 7.93 32.99
N ASP A 145 9.52 8.03 32.19
CA ASP A 145 8.76 6.86 31.75
C ASP A 145 9.50 6.16 30.61
N THR A 146 9.99 4.95 30.85
CA THR A 146 10.74 4.20 29.83
C THR A 146 9.82 3.26 29.02
N ARG A 147 8.49 3.45 29.10
CA ARG A 147 7.51 2.63 28.40
C ARG A 147 7.14 3.20 27.03
N ASN A 148 6.44 2.41 26.24
CA ASN A 148 5.94 2.86 24.95
C ASN A 148 4.81 3.88 25.14
N ASP A 149 4.55 4.72 24.13
CA ASP A 149 3.60 5.83 24.19
C ASP A 149 2.18 5.38 24.56
N TYR A 150 1.72 4.24 24.04
CA TYR A 150 0.41 3.70 24.40
C TYR A 150 0.30 3.29 25.88
N GLU A 151 1.42 3.00 26.55
CA GLU A 151 1.46 2.68 27.99
C GLU A 151 1.46 3.97 28.83
N TYR A 152 2.14 5.02 28.36
CA TYR A 152 2.14 6.34 28.99
C TYR A 152 0.76 7.00 28.90
N ASP A 153 0.15 6.99 27.71
CA ASP A 153 -1.14 7.64 27.44
C ASP A 153 -2.29 7.01 28.21
N LEU A 154 -2.14 5.76 28.63
CA LEU A 154 -3.10 5.06 29.47
C LEU A 154 -3.00 5.49 30.95
N GLY A 155 -1.79 5.78 31.41
CA GLY A 155 -1.55 6.25 32.77
C GLY A 155 -0.06 6.33 33.10
N THR A 156 0.34 7.29 33.92
CA THR A 156 1.74 7.56 34.30
C THR A 156 1.81 8.37 35.60
N PHE A 157 3.02 8.62 36.11
CA PHE A 157 3.22 9.46 37.29
C PHE A 157 3.10 10.96 36.97
N ASP A 158 2.77 11.75 37.98
CA ASP A 158 2.68 13.21 37.90
C ASP A 158 3.97 13.81 37.35
N ASN A 159 3.83 14.64 36.33
CA ASN A 159 4.94 15.32 35.65
C ASN A 159 6.02 14.39 35.06
N ALA A 160 5.70 13.11 34.81
CA ALA A 160 6.64 12.19 34.16
C ALA A 160 6.97 12.62 32.73
N ILE A 161 8.25 12.58 32.38
CA ILE A 161 8.78 12.91 31.06
C ILE A 161 8.37 11.81 30.07
N LYS A 162 7.63 12.20 29.02
CA LYS A 162 7.29 11.36 27.87
C LYS A 162 8.39 11.41 26.82
N LEU A 163 8.92 10.25 26.43
CA LEU A 163 10.02 10.15 25.45
C LEU A 163 9.56 9.97 23.99
N GLY A 164 8.28 9.71 23.73
CA GLY A 164 7.78 9.50 22.37
C GLY A 164 8.24 8.17 21.78
N LEU A 165 8.07 7.06 22.51
CA LEU A 165 8.59 5.74 22.16
C LEU A 165 7.50 4.86 21.55
N ASP A 166 7.62 4.48 20.29
CA ASP A 166 6.79 3.39 19.73
C ASP A 166 7.32 2.04 20.22
N HIS A 167 8.64 1.93 20.34
CA HIS A 167 9.33 0.74 20.81
C HIS A 167 10.50 1.09 21.73
N PHE A 168 10.66 0.33 22.83
CA PHE A 168 11.78 0.52 23.78
C PHE A 168 13.19 0.56 23.17
N ARG A 169 13.43 -0.09 22.02
CA ARG A 169 14.71 -0.01 21.28
C ARG A 169 15.07 1.40 20.78
N GLU A 170 14.11 2.31 20.76
CA GLU A 170 14.28 3.71 20.38
C GLU A 170 14.75 4.57 21.55
N PHE A 171 14.68 4.06 22.78
CA PHE A 171 15.13 4.75 23.99
C PHE A 171 16.53 5.36 23.86
N PRO A 172 17.55 4.65 23.33
CA PRO A 172 18.88 5.22 23.13
C PRO A 172 18.92 6.51 22.31
N ARG A 173 18.06 6.60 21.29
CA ARG A 173 17.92 7.78 20.45
C ARG A 173 17.07 8.85 21.12
N ALA A 174 16.01 8.45 21.83
CA ALA A 174 15.08 9.40 22.44
C ALA A 174 15.77 10.26 23.52
N ILE A 175 16.67 9.66 24.31
CA ILE A 175 17.34 10.40 25.39
C ILE A 175 18.33 11.46 24.88
N THR A 176 18.77 11.41 23.63
CA THR A 176 19.64 12.47 23.06
C THR A 176 18.88 13.78 22.83
N GLY A 177 17.55 13.75 22.88
CA GLY A 177 16.71 14.94 22.83
C GLY A 177 16.41 15.55 24.20
N LEU A 178 16.86 14.94 25.30
CA LEU A 178 16.67 15.49 26.64
C LEU A 178 17.55 16.72 26.86
N PRO A 179 17.07 17.74 27.60
CA PRO A 179 17.88 18.90 27.96
C PRO A 179 19.16 18.51 28.70
N GLU A 180 20.28 19.16 28.37
CA GLU A 180 21.59 18.87 28.98
C GLU A 180 21.59 19.13 30.49
N GLU A 181 20.77 20.06 30.98
CA GLU A 181 20.66 20.36 32.42
C GLU A 181 20.16 19.16 33.23
N LEU A 182 19.45 18.21 32.61
CA LEU A 182 18.98 17.00 33.29
C LEU A 182 20.11 16.03 33.66
N LYS A 183 21.31 16.17 33.09
CA LYS A 183 22.44 15.26 33.36
C LYS A 183 22.89 15.30 34.82
N ASP A 184 22.77 16.45 35.46
CA ASP A 184 23.14 16.66 36.87
C ASP A 184 21.95 16.56 37.83
N GLU A 185 20.72 16.50 37.31
CA GLU A 185 19.49 16.44 38.11
C GLU A 185 19.15 14.99 38.51
N PRO A 186 18.45 14.76 39.64
CA PRO A 186 17.97 13.42 40.00
C PRO A 186 16.89 12.94 39.02
N ILE A 187 17.12 11.79 38.38
CA ILE A 187 16.17 11.14 37.49
C ILE A 187 15.78 9.78 38.07
N VAL A 188 14.48 9.53 38.25
CA VAL A 188 13.95 8.22 38.61
C VAL A 188 13.22 7.63 37.41
N MET A 189 13.79 6.58 36.83
CA MET A 189 13.18 5.85 35.73
C MET A 189 12.22 4.79 36.25
N PHE A 190 11.16 4.54 35.49
CA PHE A 190 10.22 3.48 35.80
C PHE A 190 9.65 2.83 34.54
N CYS A 191 9.17 1.61 34.70
CA CYS A 191 8.34 0.90 33.74
C CYS A 191 7.38 -0.03 34.49
N THR A 192 6.57 -0.83 33.78
CA THR A 192 5.55 -1.70 34.41
C THR A 192 6.14 -2.62 35.47
N GLY A 193 7.20 -3.36 35.15
CA GLY A 193 7.76 -4.40 36.03
C GLY A 193 9.21 -4.22 36.46
N GLY A 194 9.90 -3.18 35.96
CA GLY A 194 11.32 -2.88 36.26
C GLY A 194 12.33 -3.29 35.17
N ILE A 195 12.04 -4.32 34.37
CA ILE A 195 13.03 -4.92 33.45
C ILE A 195 13.65 -3.95 32.43
N ARG A 196 12.90 -2.96 31.94
CA ARG A 196 13.43 -1.97 30.98
C ARG A 196 14.45 -1.05 31.64
N CYS A 197 14.20 -0.66 32.89
CA CYS A 197 15.07 0.23 33.66
C CYS A 197 16.45 -0.39 33.93
N GLU A 198 16.53 -1.72 34.03
CA GLU A 198 17.80 -2.44 34.20
C GLU A 198 18.76 -2.27 33.00
N LYS A 199 18.24 -1.98 31.79
CA LYS A 199 19.05 -1.60 30.62
C LYS A 199 19.14 -0.10 30.42
N ALA A 200 18.03 0.61 30.64
CA ALA A 200 17.97 2.06 30.45
C ALA A 200 18.94 2.81 31.37
N GLY A 201 19.07 2.38 32.62
CA GLY A 201 19.92 3.06 33.60
C GLY A 201 21.40 3.06 33.29
N PRO A 202 22.03 1.89 33.08
CA PRO A 202 23.44 1.84 32.67
C PRO A 202 23.69 2.62 31.37
N PHE A 203 22.73 2.63 30.44
CA PHE A 203 22.84 3.42 29.22
C PHE A 203 22.77 4.94 29.48
N MET A 204 21.87 5.40 30.35
CA MET A 204 21.81 6.80 30.80
C MET A 204 23.12 7.22 31.46
N GLU A 205 23.70 6.38 32.33
CA GLU A 205 25.01 6.64 32.94
C GLU A 205 26.11 6.78 31.88
N MET A 206 26.12 5.90 30.87
CA MET A 206 27.04 6.00 29.73
C MET A 206 26.83 7.26 28.88
N ALA A 207 25.60 7.75 28.79
CA ALA A 207 25.23 8.98 28.09
C ALA A 207 25.55 10.26 28.90
N GLY A 208 26.10 10.12 30.12
CA GLY A 208 26.57 11.23 30.95
C GLY A 208 25.56 11.72 31.99
N PHE A 209 24.50 10.97 32.29
CA PHE A 209 23.60 11.28 33.41
C PHE A 209 24.17 10.74 34.71
N HIS A 210 24.31 11.60 35.73
CA HIS A 210 25.06 11.28 36.95
C HIS A 210 24.18 10.77 38.09
N ASN A 211 22.95 11.26 38.21
CA ASN A 211 22.03 10.99 39.32
C ASN A 211 20.83 10.14 38.87
N VAL A 212 21.12 8.95 38.33
CA VAL A 212 20.11 8.05 37.76
C VAL A 212 19.69 7.00 38.78
N TYR A 213 18.38 6.88 39.00
CA TYR A 213 17.74 5.89 39.86
C TYR A 213 16.69 5.12 39.06
N GLN A 214 16.38 3.90 39.49
CA GLN A 214 15.25 3.14 38.95
C GLN A 214 14.29 2.74 40.07
N LEU A 215 12.99 2.82 39.80
CA LEU A 215 11.95 2.36 40.71
C LEU A 215 12.04 0.83 40.88
N ASP A 216 12.35 0.38 42.09
CA ASP A 216 12.48 -1.04 42.38
C ASP A 216 11.16 -1.75 42.16
N GLY A 217 11.17 -2.77 41.31
CA GLY A 217 9.99 -3.53 40.93
C GLY A 217 8.96 -2.79 40.04
N GLY A 218 9.22 -1.55 39.63
CA GLY A 218 8.36 -0.80 38.71
C GLY A 218 6.98 -0.43 39.27
N ILE A 219 6.08 -0.01 38.38
CA ILE A 219 4.74 0.51 38.73
C ILE A 219 3.92 -0.52 39.52
N LEU A 220 3.97 -1.81 39.14
CA LEU A 220 3.16 -2.83 39.81
C LEU A 220 3.54 -3.02 41.28
N LYS A 221 4.84 -2.95 41.61
CA LYS A 221 5.30 -3.02 43.01
C LYS A 221 4.97 -1.73 43.76
N TYR A 222 4.99 -0.59 43.07
CA TYR A 222 4.54 0.68 43.65
C TYR A 222 3.07 0.64 44.05
N PHE A 223 2.20 0.12 43.18
CA PHE A 223 0.79 -0.09 43.49
C PHE A 223 0.58 -1.03 44.67
N GLU A 224 1.32 -2.14 44.72
CA GLU A 224 1.28 -3.12 45.81
C GLU A 224 1.64 -2.49 47.18
N GLU A 225 2.71 -1.71 47.23
CA GLU A 225 3.25 -1.19 48.50
C GLU A 225 2.58 0.11 48.96
N VAL A 226 2.22 1.00 48.02
CA VAL A 226 1.75 2.36 48.36
C VAL A 226 0.49 2.81 47.60
N GLY A 227 -0.10 1.94 46.77
CA GLY A 227 -1.28 2.27 45.96
C GLY A 227 -0.98 3.25 44.81
N GLY A 228 -1.94 4.10 44.47
CA GLY A 228 -1.86 5.01 43.31
C GLY A 228 -1.37 6.43 43.61
N ALA A 229 -0.63 6.65 44.71
CA ALA A 229 -0.14 8.00 45.04
C ALA A 229 0.71 8.56 43.88
N HIS A 230 0.45 9.82 43.50
CA HIS A 230 1.12 10.51 42.38
C HIS A 230 1.01 9.83 41.01
N TYR A 231 0.12 8.85 40.86
CA TYR A 231 -0.11 8.15 39.60
C TYR A 231 -1.50 8.44 39.07
N HIS A 232 -1.62 8.65 37.75
CA HIS A 232 -2.87 8.93 37.07
C HIS A 232 -3.16 7.88 36.00
N GLY A 233 -4.41 7.42 35.94
CA GLY A 233 -4.87 6.44 34.95
C GLY A 233 -4.61 4.99 35.37
N GLU A 234 -4.37 4.14 34.38
CA GLU A 234 -4.25 2.69 34.54
C GLU A 234 -2.86 2.23 34.06
N CYS A 235 -2.35 1.13 34.63
CA CYS A 235 -1.08 0.57 34.22
C CYS A 235 -1.28 -0.53 33.18
N PHE A 236 -0.75 -0.32 31.97
CA PHE A 236 -0.76 -1.33 30.91
C PHE A 236 -0.02 -2.62 31.34
N VAL A 237 -0.62 -3.78 31.04
CA VAL A 237 -0.05 -5.11 31.26
C VAL A 237 -0.08 -5.95 29.98
N PHE A 238 0.92 -6.80 29.80
CA PHE A 238 1.18 -7.53 28.54
C PHE A 238 0.41 -8.85 28.44
N ASP A 239 -0.89 -8.82 28.78
CA ASP A 239 -1.79 -9.96 28.75
C ASP A 239 -3.24 -9.53 28.45
N GLN A 240 -4.20 -10.46 28.44
CA GLN A 240 -5.58 -10.18 28.05
C GLN A 240 -6.31 -9.17 28.93
N ARG A 241 -5.79 -8.87 30.14
CA ARG A 241 -6.34 -7.82 31.00
C ARG A 241 -6.15 -6.43 30.41
N VAL A 242 -5.13 -6.25 29.56
CA VAL A 242 -4.70 -4.99 28.93
C VAL A 242 -4.21 -3.94 29.91
N ALA A 243 -4.92 -3.70 31.01
CA ALA A 243 -4.62 -2.69 32.00
C ALA A 243 -5.15 -3.05 33.40
N VAL A 244 -4.41 -2.64 34.43
CA VAL A 244 -4.82 -2.75 35.83
C VAL A 244 -4.85 -1.38 36.50
N ASP A 245 -5.74 -1.22 37.47
CA ASP A 245 -5.83 -0.02 38.29
C ASP A 245 -4.76 -0.01 39.42
N PRO A 246 -4.65 1.08 40.20
CA PRO A 246 -3.72 1.13 41.33
C PRO A 246 -4.01 0.15 42.48
N ALA A 247 -5.16 -0.53 42.48
CA ALA A 247 -5.47 -1.64 43.38
C ALA A 247 -5.13 -3.01 42.77
N LEU A 248 -4.44 -3.03 41.62
CA LEU A 248 -4.05 -4.21 40.84
C LEU A 248 -5.25 -5.02 40.31
N GLN A 249 -6.40 -4.38 40.14
CA GLN A 249 -7.61 -4.99 39.57
C GLN A 249 -7.68 -4.74 38.06
N GLU A 250 -8.18 -5.73 37.31
CA GLU A 250 -8.41 -5.60 35.87
C GLU A 250 -9.45 -4.50 35.57
N THR A 251 -9.15 -3.66 34.60
CA THR A 251 -10.01 -2.56 34.17
C THR A 251 -10.79 -2.93 32.91
N PRO A 252 -11.89 -2.21 32.55
CA PRO A 252 -12.61 -2.47 31.29
C PRO A 252 -11.84 -2.05 30.02
N THR A 253 -10.63 -1.50 30.16
CA THR A 253 -9.79 -1.13 29.03
C THR A 253 -9.46 -2.37 28.20
N THR A 254 -9.56 -2.23 26.87
CA THR A 254 -9.40 -3.34 25.94
C THR A 254 -8.43 -3.00 24.83
N GLN A 255 -8.06 -3.99 24.02
CA GLN A 255 -7.24 -3.80 22.85
C GLN A 255 -8.08 -4.03 21.59
N CYS A 256 -8.07 -3.05 20.67
CA CYS A 256 -8.81 -3.16 19.42
C CYS A 256 -8.32 -4.36 18.61
N TYR A 257 -9.21 -5.29 18.27
CA TYR A 257 -8.88 -6.46 17.47
C TYR A 257 -8.25 -6.11 16.10
N VAL A 258 -8.72 -5.03 15.47
CA VAL A 258 -8.32 -4.64 14.11
C VAL A 258 -6.97 -3.93 14.07
N CYS A 259 -6.75 -2.93 14.92
CA CYS A 259 -5.56 -2.08 14.86
C CYS A 259 -4.63 -2.21 16.07
N GLN A 260 -4.97 -3.03 17.06
CA GLN A 260 -4.20 -3.25 18.29
C GLN A 260 -4.05 -2.01 19.20
N ALA A 261 -4.75 -0.90 18.91
CA ALA A 261 -4.80 0.25 19.79
C ALA A 261 -5.43 -0.11 21.14
N VAL A 262 -4.88 0.44 22.23
CA VAL A 262 -5.50 0.40 23.55
C VAL A 262 -6.72 1.33 23.54
N VAL A 263 -7.85 0.84 24.05
CA VAL A 263 -9.14 1.54 24.02
C VAL A 263 -9.73 1.57 25.43
N THR A 264 -9.68 2.74 26.06
CA THR A 264 -10.23 2.94 27.41
C THR A 264 -11.74 2.82 27.42
N SER A 265 -12.34 2.58 28.59
CA SER A 265 -13.80 2.50 28.74
C SER A 265 -14.55 3.72 28.17
N ALA A 266 -13.98 4.92 28.32
CA ALA A 266 -14.53 6.15 27.74
C ALA A 266 -14.48 6.16 26.21
N GLN A 267 -13.40 5.65 25.61
CA GLN A 267 -13.23 5.53 24.17
C GLN A 267 -14.09 4.42 23.53
N GLN A 268 -14.68 3.55 24.35
CA GLN A 268 -15.63 2.51 23.91
C GLN A 268 -17.08 3.03 23.79
N GLN A 269 -17.41 4.19 24.37
CA GLN A 269 -18.77 4.76 24.33
C GLN A 269 -19.21 5.31 22.97
N PRO A 270 -18.34 5.99 22.19
CA PRO A 270 -18.74 6.57 20.90
C PRO A 270 -19.07 5.51 19.83
N PRO A 271 -19.93 5.82 18.84
CA PRO A 271 -20.35 4.88 17.79
C PRO A 271 -19.21 4.39 16.88
N GLN A 272 -18.05 5.06 16.91
CA GLN A 272 -16.83 4.64 16.20
C GLN A 272 -16.27 3.33 16.78
N TYR A 273 -16.57 3.01 18.05
CA TYR A 273 -16.21 1.75 18.66
C TYR A 273 -17.28 0.69 18.39
N VAL A 274 -16.89 -0.38 17.72
CA VAL A 274 -17.70 -1.57 17.54
C VAL A 274 -16.81 -2.76 17.84
N ALA A 275 -17.11 -3.47 18.93
CA ALA A 275 -16.29 -4.59 19.41
C ALA A 275 -15.98 -5.57 18.26
N GLY A 276 -14.68 -5.87 18.09
CA GLY A 276 -14.17 -6.74 17.02
C GLY A 276 -14.16 -6.14 15.60
N LYS A 277 -14.70 -4.94 15.37
CA LYS A 277 -14.78 -4.30 14.03
C LYS A 277 -14.05 -2.96 13.93
N SER A 278 -14.16 -2.08 14.91
CA SER A 278 -13.51 -0.77 14.87
C SER A 278 -13.33 -0.16 16.25
N CYS A 279 -12.41 0.79 16.35
CA CYS A 279 -12.24 1.70 17.49
C CYS A 279 -12.06 3.13 16.98
N PRO A 280 -12.06 4.16 17.85
CA PRO A 280 -11.87 5.54 17.42
C PRO A 280 -10.61 5.79 16.58
N ALA A 281 -9.52 5.04 16.80
CA ALA A 281 -8.28 5.18 16.05
C ALA A 281 -8.38 4.63 14.61
N CYS A 282 -9.05 3.49 14.42
CA CYS A 282 -9.11 2.81 13.11
C CYS A 282 -10.45 2.97 12.38
N PHE A 283 -11.44 3.59 13.01
CA PHE A 283 -12.69 3.92 12.35
C PHE A 283 -12.42 4.86 11.17
N ARG A 284 -13.05 4.58 10.04
CA ARG A 284 -12.99 5.38 8.82
C ARG A 284 -14.40 5.50 8.26
N ASN A 285 -14.86 6.71 8.03
CA ASN A 285 -16.10 6.95 7.29
C ASN A 285 -15.92 6.68 5.78
N ASP A 286 -17.01 6.66 5.01
CA ASP A 286 -16.96 6.33 3.58
C ASP A 286 -16.03 7.24 2.77
N ALA A 287 -15.96 8.53 3.09
CA ALA A 287 -15.07 9.47 2.40
C ALA A 287 -13.60 9.17 2.69
N GLN A 288 -13.27 8.89 3.95
CA GLN A 288 -11.94 8.48 4.37
C GLN A 288 -11.55 7.13 3.77
N GLN A 289 -12.46 6.15 3.75
CA GLN A 289 -12.22 4.84 3.12
C GLN A 289 -11.90 4.99 1.63
N ARG A 290 -12.64 5.85 0.90
CA ARG A 290 -12.36 6.12 -0.51
C ARG A 290 -11.00 6.78 -0.71
N ALA A 291 -10.64 7.74 0.14
CA ALA A 291 -9.33 8.38 0.11
C ALA A 291 -8.19 7.37 0.40
N ASP A 292 -8.36 6.52 1.41
CA ASP A 292 -7.40 5.47 1.76
C ASP A 292 -7.22 4.46 0.60
N ILE A 293 -8.31 4.10 -0.09
CA ILE A 293 -8.25 3.26 -1.31
C ILE A 293 -7.44 3.95 -2.40
N ILE A 294 -7.67 5.23 -2.67
CA ILE A 294 -6.92 5.98 -3.69
C ILE A 294 -5.41 6.00 -3.35
N VAL A 295 -5.05 6.28 -2.09
CA VAL A 295 -3.65 6.28 -1.63
C VAL A 295 -3.02 4.89 -1.82
N LEU A 296 -3.71 3.83 -1.39
CA LEU A 296 -3.26 2.45 -1.55
C LEU A 296 -3.05 2.10 -3.03
N ARG A 297 -3.98 2.51 -3.90
CA ARG A 297 -3.88 2.27 -5.35
C ARG A 297 -2.72 3.02 -5.97
N GLN A 298 -2.48 4.25 -5.55
CA GLN A 298 -1.34 5.02 -6.03
C GLN A 298 -0.02 4.34 -5.68
N GLN A 299 0.10 3.82 -4.45
CA GLN A 299 1.27 3.04 -4.02
C GLN A 299 1.45 1.76 -4.85
N GLN A 300 0.36 1.04 -5.13
CA GLN A 300 0.39 -0.16 -5.96
C GLN A 300 0.78 0.14 -7.41
N ILE A 301 0.27 1.24 -7.99
CA ILE A 301 0.68 1.71 -9.31
C ILE A 301 2.17 2.01 -9.30
N GLN A 302 2.66 2.79 -8.34
CA GLN A 302 4.09 3.12 -8.23
C GLN A 302 4.98 1.88 -8.14
N ALA A 303 4.56 0.88 -7.37
CA ALA A 303 5.28 -0.38 -7.21
C ALA A 303 5.37 -1.19 -8.52
N VAL A 304 4.35 -1.14 -9.39
CA VAL A 304 4.38 -1.85 -10.68
C VAL A 304 4.98 -1.04 -11.81
N THR A 305 5.17 0.27 -11.64
CA THR A 305 5.77 1.17 -12.64
C THR A 305 7.23 1.49 -12.37
N THR A 306 7.79 1.05 -11.24
CA THR A 306 9.19 1.32 -10.83
C THR A 306 9.98 0.02 -10.57
N PRO A 307 10.81 -0.46 -11.52
CA PRO A 307 10.95 0.04 -12.90
C PRO A 307 9.73 -0.33 -13.77
N LEU A 308 9.64 0.27 -14.95
CA LEU A 308 8.57 -0.05 -15.90
C LEU A 308 8.63 -1.54 -16.30
N PRO A 309 7.50 -2.26 -16.37
CA PRO A 309 7.53 -3.69 -16.68
C PRO A 309 8.11 -4.05 -18.05
N GLY A 310 8.03 -3.11 -19.00
CA GLY A 310 8.62 -3.23 -20.34
C GLY A 310 10.06 -2.74 -20.45
N SER A 311 10.62 -2.05 -19.44
CA SER A 311 12.02 -1.58 -19.48
C SER A 311 13.02 -2.69 -19.15
N THR A 312 12.56 -3.81 -18.58
CA THR A 312 13.40 -4.99 -18.30
C THR A 312 13.29 -5.99 -19.45
N PRO A 313 14.40 -6.51 -20.00
CA PRO A 313 14.39 -7.48 -21.10
C PRO A 313 13.52 -8.70 -20.79
N TRP A 314 12.65 -9.08 -21.73
CA TRP A 314 11.78 -10.24 -21.58
C TRP A 314 11.55 -10.99 -22.89
N LEU A 315 11.08 -12.24 -22.80
CA LEU A 315 10.65 -13.02 -23.95
C LEU A 315 9.25 -12.59 -24.39
N ASN A 316 9.17 -11.77 -25.43
CA ASN A 316 7.89 -11.37 -26.01
C ASN A 316 7.38 -12.41 -26.99
N ARG A 317 6.13 -12.85 -26.79
CA ARG A 317 5.42 -13.82 -27.63
C ARG A 317 4.32 -13.07 -28.37
N ARG A 318 4.50 -12.82 -29.66
CA ARG A 318 3.52 -12.11 -30.49
C ARG A 318 2.69 -13.12 -31.28
N PRO A 319 1.37 -13.22 -31.02
CA PRO A 319 0.54 -14.21 -31.69
C PRO A 319 0.33 -13.86 -33.15
N LEU A 320 0.54 -14.83 -34.03
CA LEU A 320 0.25 -14.79 -35.45
C LEU A 320 -0.93 -15.73 -35.73
N ASN A 321 -2.08 -15.16 -36.06
CA ASN A 321 -3.28 -15.93 -36.41
C ASN A 321 -3.43 -15.97 -37.93
N VAL A 322 -3.50 -17.15 -38.52
CA VAL A 322 -3.63 -17.31 -39.98
C VAL A 322 -5.08 -17.05 -40.40
N PRO A 323 -5.37 -15.96 -41.14
CA PRO A 323 -6.71 -15.70 -41.65
C PRO A 323 -7.02 -16.60 -42.85
N GLN A 324 -8.30 -16.77 -43.17
CA GLN A 324 -8.75 -17.58 -44.30
C GLN A 324 -8.08 -17.20 -45.63
N ARG A 325 -7.91 -15.90 -45.90
CA ARG A 325 -7.25 -15.38 -47.11
C ARG A 325 -5.79 -15.81 -47.28
N CYS A 326 -5.14 -16.27 -46.21
CA CYS A 326 -3.75 -16.73 -46.23
C CYS A 326 -3.64 -18.26 -46.22
N ALA A 327 -4.75 -18.99 -46.15
CA ALA A 327 -4.73 -20.45 -46.19
C ALA A 327 -4.15 -20.93 -47.53
N GLY A 328 -3.23 -21.90 -47.49
CA GLY A 328 -2.55 -22.40 -48.68
C GLY A 328 -1.28 -21.64 -49.07
N MET A 329 -0.97 -20.51 -48.42
CA MET A 329 0.32 -19.81 -48.58
C MET A 329 1.44 -20.57 -47.87
N THR A 330 2.69 -20.34 -48.29
CA THR A 330 3.85 -20.75 -47.48
C THR A 330 3.91 -19.92 -46.19
N LEU A 331 4.57 -20.44 -45.14
CA LEU A 331 4.78 -19.72 -43.89
C LEU A 331 5.50 -18.38 -44.15
N LEU A 332 6.50 -18.40 -45.04
CA LEU A 332 7.24 -17.20 -45.44
C LEU A 332 6.33 -16.17 -46.14
N ASP A 333 5.51 -16.60 -47.11
CA ASP A 333 4.59 -15.70 -47.83
C ASP A 333 3.53 -15.12 -46.87
N PHE A 334 3.02 -15.94 -45.96
CA PHE A 334 2.06 -15.51 -44.95
C PHE A 334 2.63 -14.41 -44.05
N VAL A 335 3.80 -14.60 -43.44
CA VAL A 335 4.38 -13.59 -42.53
C VAL A 335 4.85 -12.35 -43.27
N SER A 336 5.36 -12.51 -44.51
CA SER A 336 5.77 -11.39 -45.35
C SER A 336 4.58 -10.55 -45.80
N GLY A 337 3.45 -11.18 -46.14
CA GLY A 337 2.21 -10.48 -46.50
C GLY A 337 1.54 -9.80 -45.30
N LEU A 338 1.68 -10.35 -44.10
CA LEU A 338 1.14 -9.75 -42.88
C LEU A 338 1.95 -8.52 -42.42
N HIS A 339 3.25 -8.51 -42.69
CA HIS A 339 4.18 -7.46 -42.27
C HIS A 339 5.08 -7.03 -43.44
N PRO A 340 4.52 -6.35 -44.46
CA PRO A 340 5.25 -5.97 -45.68
C PRO A 340 6.39 -4.97 -45.44
N GLN A 341 6.40 -4.31 -44.28
CA GLN A 341 7.48 -3.41 -43.86
C GLN A 341 8.77 -4.13 -43.45
N ILE A 342 8.73 -5.46 -43.30
CA ILE A 342 9.89 -6.30 -42.96
C ILE A 342 10.26 -7.10 -44.20
N ALA A 343 11.55 -7.09 -44.58
CA ALA A 343 12.01 -7.77 -45.78
C ALA A 343 11.77 -9.29 -45.68
N PRO A 344 11.37 -9.98 -46.76
CA PRO A 344 11.19 -11.43 -46.75
C PRO A 344 12.44 -12.21 -46.28
N SER A 345 13.64 -11.70 -46.57
CA SER A 345 14.91 -12.28 -46.10
C SER A 345 15.03 -12.28 -44.57
N GLU A 346 14.53 -11.25 -43.89
CA GLU A 346 14.53 -11.16 -42.43
C GLU A 346 13.50 -12.13 -41.83
N TRP A 347 12.34 -12.29 -42.47
CA TRP A 347 11.37 -13.29 -42.07
C TRP A 347 11.88 -14.72 -42.24
N LEU A 348 12.59 -14.99 -43.34
CA LEU A 348 13.25 -16.27 -43.56
C LEU A 348 14.22 -16.60 -42.41
N GLN A 349 15.10 -15.65 -42.06
CA GLN A 349 16.04 -15.81 -40.95
C GLN A 349 15.31 -16.08 -39.61
N ARG A 350 14.19 -15.39 -39.35
CA ARG A 350 13.38 -15.62 -38.13
C ARG A 350 12.76 -17.02 -38.10
N ILE A 351 12.29 -17.51 -39.23
CA ILE A 351 11.74 -18.87 -39.34
C ILE A 351 12.85 -19.89 -39.08
N GLU A 352 13.98 -19.77 -39.78
CA GLU A 352 15.12 -20.71 -39.70
C GLU A 352 15.83 -20.70 -38.34
N SER A 353 15.81 -19.57 -37.62
CA SER A 353 16.35 -19.48 -36.25
C SER A 353 15.40 -20.01 -35.18
N GLY A 354 14.18 -20.43 -35.55
CA GLY A 354 13.17 -20.91 -34.59
C GLY A 354 12.46 -19.78 -33.83
N ALA A 355 12.54 -18.54 -34.30
CA ALA A 355 11.81 -17.41 -33.73
C ALA A 355 10.30 -17.42 -34.07
N ILE A 356 9.83 -18.39 -34.86
CA ILE A 356 8.41 -18.66 -35.10
C ILE A 356 8.14 -20.11 -34.71
N GLU A 357 7.26 -20.30 -33.73
CA GLU A 357 6.86 -21.63 -33.24
C GLU A 357 5.33 -21.78 -33.24
N PRO A 358 4.78 -23.01 -33.27
CA PRO A 358 3.36 -23.22 -33.05
C PRO A 358 2.93 -22.68 -31.68
N ALA A 359 1.82 -21.93 -31.62
CA ALA A 359 1.37 -21.30 -30.38
C ALA A 359 0.96 -22.34 -29.33
N GLU A 360 1.31 -22.10 -28.06
CA GLU A 360 0.93 -22.98 -26.96
C GLU A 360 -0.61 -23.05 -26.79
N SER A 361 -1.13 -24.27 -26.67
CA SER A 361 -2.56 -24.53 -26.46
C SER A 361 -3.01 -24.08 -25.06
N SER A 362 -3.54 -22.87 -24.94
CA SER A 362 -3.98 -22.30 -23.65
C SER A 362 -5.34 -22.79 -23.12
N ARG A 363 -6.02 -23.76 -23.73
CA ARG A 363 -7.28 -24.33 -23.16
C ARG A 363 -7.48 -25.80 -23.51
N ARG A 364 -8.00 -26.54 -22.51
CA ARG A 364 -8.57 -27.91 -22.49
C ARG A 364 -9.58 -28.22 -23.62
N ARG A 365 -9.21 -28.10 -24.89
CA ARG A 365 -9.94 -28.70 -26.01
C ARG A 365 -9.07 -29.82 -26.55
N ARG A 366 -9.55 -31.06 -26.36
CA ARG A 366 -9.04 -32.26 -27.06
C ARG A 366 -8.94 -31.92 -28.56
N ARG A 367 -7.75 -31.64 -29.07
CA ARG A 367 -7.44 -31.73 -30.49
C ARG A 367 -6.65 -33.02 -30.75
N PRO A 368 -6.74 -33.58 -31.96
CA PRO A 368 -6.11 -34.85 -32.30
C PRO A 368 -4.61 -34.77 -32.08
N LYS A 369 -3.97 -35.90 -31.75
CA LYS A 369 -2.50 -36.06 -31.72
C LYS A 369 -1.91 -35.59 -33.06
N HIS A 370 -1.49 -34.32 -33.14
CA HIS A 370 -0.59 -33.89 -34.20
C HIS A 370 0.81 -34.40 -33.84
N VAL A 371 1.49 -34.98 -34.82
CA VAL A 371 2.92 -35.31 -34.71
C VAL A 371 3.66 -34.02 -34.36
N PRO A 372 4.56 -34.02 -33.35
CA PRO A 372 5.39 -32.85 -33.05
C PRO A 372 6.12 -32.44 -34.32
N GLU A 373 5.89 -31.21 -34.76
CA GLU A 373 6.54 -30.68 -35.94
C GLU A 373 7.99 -30.37 -35.60
N ALA A 374 8.92 -30.70 -36.50
CA ALA A 374 10.32 -30.39 -36.28
C ALA A 374 10.51 -28.87 -36.23
N LEU A 375 11.20 -28.38 -35.19
CA LEU A 375 11.64 -27.00 -35.07
C LEU A 375 13.12 -26.90 -35.48
N PRO A 376 13.55 -25.83 -36.17
CA PRO A 376 12.74 -24.70 -36.66
C PRO A 376 11.72 -25.13 -37.75
N LEU A 377 10.62 -24.38 -37.87
CA LEU A 377 9.62 -24.64 -38.91
C LEU A 377 10.22 -24.43 -40.31
N SER A 378 9.74 -25.19 -41.30
CA SER A 378 10.13 -24.94 -42.69
C SER A 378 9.47 -23.66 -43.22
N PRO A 379 10.20 -22.75 -43.89
CA PRO A 379 9.60 -21.56 -44.53
C PRO A 379 8.61 -21.92 -45.65
N LEU A 380 8.76 -23.11 -46.26
CA LEU A 380 7.89 -23.64 -47.30
C LEU A 380 6.67 -24.40 -46.75
N ARG A 381 6.53 -24.48 -45.42
CA ARG A 381 5.35 -25.03 -44.76
C ARG A 381 4.09 -24.33 -45.28
N ILE A 382 3.07 -25.09 -45.65
CA ILE A 382 1.76 -24.53 -45.98
C ILE A 382 0.95 -24.24 -44.71
N VAL A 383 0.52 -22.99 -44.54
CA VAL A 383 -0.31 -22.57 -43.39
C VAL A 383 -1.79 -22.86 -43.62
N ARG A 384 -2.53 -23.17 -42.55
CA ARG A 384 -3.97 -23.46 -42.58
C ARG A 384 -4.78 -22.37 -41.91
N GLU A 385 -6.02 -22.18 -42.36
CA GLU A 385 -6.95 -21.25 -41.72
C GLU A 385 -7.10 -21.54 -40.22
N GLY A 386 -7.03 -20.50 -39.39
CA GLY A 386 -7.20 -20.60 -37.94
C GLY A 386 -6.03 -21.24 -37.20
N GLU A 387 -4.96 -21.59 -37.91
CA GLU A 387 -3.69 -21.96 -37.32
C GLU A 387 -3.07 -20.77 -36.57
N ARG A 388 -2.29 -21.07 -35.52
CA ARG A 388 -1.70 -20.07 -34.63
C ARG A 388 -0.23 -20.36 -34.42
N PHE A 389 0.58 -19.33 -34.60
CA PHE A 389 2.00 -19.33 -34.28
C PHE A 389 2.29 -18.23 -33.27
N ASP A 390 3.38 -18.37 -32.52
CA ASP A 390 3.96 -17.31 -31.74
C ASP A 390 5.27 -16.87 -32.40
N GLN A 391 5.39 -15.57 -32.67
CA GLN A 391 6.67 -14.95 -32.95
C GLN A 391 7.37 -14.67 -31.61
N LEU A 392 8.51 -15.33 -31.40
CA LEU A 392 9.39 -15.11 -30.25
C LEU A 392 10.32 -13.94 -30.51
N GLN A 393 10.33 -12.98 -29.59
CA GLN A 393 11.25 -11.85 -29.58
C GLN A 393 11.99 -11.87 -28.23
N PRO A 394 13.13 -12.58 -28.14
CA PRO A 394 13.93 -12.63 -26.93
C PRO A 394 14.52 -11.25 -26.64
N HIS A 395 14.73 -10.95 -25.35
CA HIS A 395 15.31 -9.67 -24.89
C HIS A 395 14.56 -8.42 -25.38
N SER A 396 13.25 -8.52 -25.55
CA SER A 396 12.42 -7.35 -25.91
C SER A 396 12.48 -6.32 -24.79
N VAL A 397 12.80 -5.09 -25.16
CA VAL A 397 12.75 -3.90 -24.29
C VAL A 397 11.83 -2.90 -24.95
N GLU A 398 10.87 -2.40 -24.19
CA GLU A 398 9.90 -1.42 -24.63
C GLU A 398 10.42 -0.01 -24.34
N PRO A 399 10.09 0.99 -25.18
CA PRO A 399 10.41 2.37 -24.88
C PRO A 399 9.72 2.85 -23.60
N ASP A 400 10.33 3.85 -22.97
CA ASP A 400 9.77 4.51 -21.81
C ASP A 400 8.44 5.21 -22.13
N VAL A 401 7.59 5.25 -21.10
CA VAL A 401 6.29 5.93 -21.11
C VAL A 401 6.17 6.75 -19.84
N ASN A 402 5.31 7.76 -19.83
CA ASN A 402 4.92 8.41 -18.59
C ASN A 402 3.93 7.50 -17.86
N ALA A 403 4.30 7.01 -16.69
CA ALA A 403 3.49 6.10 -15.89
C ALA A 403 2.95 6.74 -14.60
N ASP A 404 2.94 8.07 -14.51
CA ASP A 404 2.28 8.84 -13.44
C ASP A 404 0.74 8.79 -13.60
N ILE A 405 0.19 7.60 -13.43
CA ILE A 405 -1.25 7.34 -13.47
C ILE A 405 -1.82 7.71 -12.11
N ARG A 406 -2.70 8.71 -12.08
CA ARG A 406 -3.40 9.11 -10.83
C ARG A 406 -4.81 8.53 -10.82
N ILE A 407 -5.23 7.98 -9.69
CA ILE A 407 -6.63 7.58 -9.48
C ILE A 407 -7.43 8.81 -9.07
N LEU A 408 -8.42 9.19 -9.87
CA LEU A 408 -9.34 10.30 -9.58
C LEU A 408 -10.54 9.83 -8.74
N HIS A 409 -10.99 8.61 -8.99
CA HIS A 409 -12.13 8.02 -8.28
C HIS A 409 -12.08 6.50 -8.34
N GLU A 410 -12.41 5.83 -7.24
CA GLU A 410 -12.66 4.39 -7.20
C GLU A 410 -13.84 4.07 -6.27
N ASP A 411 -14.77 3.27 -6.77
CA ASP A 411 -15.87 2.71 -5.98
C ASP A 411 -16.10 1.22 -6.35
N GLU A 412 -17.29 0.68 -6.07
CA GLU A 412 -17.63 -0.71 -6.38
C GLU A 412 -17.74 -1.01 -7.89
N GLU A 413 -18.10 -0.01 -8.70
CA GLU A 413 -18.45 -0.17 -10.12
C GLU A 413 -17.42 0.48 -11.06
N PHE A 414 -16.77 1.56 -10.63
CA PHE A 414 -15.93 2.41 -11.46
C PHE A 414 -14.51 2.57 -10.91
N VAL A 415 -13.57 2.74 -11.85
CA VAL A 415 -12.24 3.31 -11.62
C VAL A 415 -12.06 4.41 -12.64
N VAL A 416 -11.78 5.62 -12.19
CA VAL A 416 -11.50 6.78 -13.03
C VAL A 416 -10.07 7.20 -12.80
N VAL A 417 -9.31 7.35 -13.89
CA VAL A 417 -7.90 7.70 -13.84
C VAL A 417 -7.63 8.97 -14.60
N ALA A 418 -6.70 9.77 -14.10
CA ALA A 418 -5.98 10.76 -14.89
C ALA A 418 -4.87 10.01 -15.63
N LYS A 419 -5.10 9.76 -16.92
CA LYS A 419 -4.12 9.09 -17.78
C LYS A 419 -3.01 10.10 -18.12
N PRO A 420 -1.73 9.81 -17.82
CA PRO A 420 -0.63 10.65 -18.26
C PRO A 420 -0.40 10.52 -19.77
N ALA A 421 0.42 11.41 -20.32
CA ALA A 421 0.93 11.30 -21.67
C ALA A 421 2.47 11.44 -21.65
N PRO A 422 3.21 10.69 -22.47
CA PRO A 422 2.75 9.64 -23.39
C PRO A 422 2.51 8.29 -22.67
N LEU A 423 1.35 7.65 -22.89
CA LEU A 423 1.03 6.31 -22.38
C LEU A 423 -0.01 5.62 -23.29
N PRO A 424 0.32 4.52 -23.99
CA PRO A 424 -0.66 3.77 -24.77
C PRO A 424 -1.71 3.07 -23.91
N ILE A 425 -2.96 3.02 -24.37
CA ILE A 425 -4.06 2.34 -23.64
C ILE A 425 -3.93 0.82 -23.71
N HIS A 426 -3.68 0.30 -24.91
CA HIS A 426 -3.62 -1.13 -25.22
C HIS A 426 -2.29 -1.46 -25.90
N GLU A 427 -1.99 -2.75 -25.99
CA GLU A 427 -0.85 -3.27 -26.75
C GLU A 427 -0.92 -2.74 -28.20
N CYS A 428 0.14 -2.05 -28.62
CA CYS A 428 0.23 -1.50 -29.97
C CYS A 428 1.69 -1.27 -30.37
N GLY A 429 2.05 -1.70 -31.59
CA GLY A 429 3.40 -1.52 -32.12
C GLY A 429 4.46 -2.13 -31.21
N ARG A 430 5.30 -1.25 -30.64
CA ARG A 430 6.42 -1.55 -29.74
C ARG A 430 6.06 -1.58 -28.24
N PHE A 431 4.79 -1.36 -27.90
CA PHE A 431 4.31 -1.33 -26.51
C PHE A 431 3.40 -2.51 -26.23
N HIS A 432 3.70 -3.27 -25.19
CA HIS A 432 2.93 -4.42 -24.72
C HIS A 432 2.67 -4.28 -23.22
N ARG A 433 3.75 -4.25 -22.43
CA ARG A 433 3.74 -4.11 -20.97
C ARG A 433 3.69 -2.67 -20.51
N ASN A 434 4.29 -1.74 -21.26
CA ASN A 434 4.24 -0.30 -21.01
C ASN A 434 2.93 0.29 -21.57
N THR A 435 1.80 -0.27 -21.14
CA THR A 435 0.46 0.15 -21.54
C THR A 435 -0.43 0.29 -20.31
N LEU A 436 -1.35 1.25 -20.33
CA LEU A 436 -2.28 1.46 -19.21
C LEU A 436 -3.03 0.17 -18.86
N ARG A 437 -3.49 -0.59 -19.86
CA ARG A 437 -4.19 -1.85 -19.63
C ARG A 437 -3.32 -2.87 -18.90
N TYR A 438 -2.05 -3.02 -19.29
CA TYR A 438 -1.16 -3.97 -18.62
C TYR A 438 -0.89 -3.55 -17.17
N LEU A 439 -0.52 -2.28 -16.96
CA LEU A 439 -0.22 -1.72 -15.63
C LEU A 439 -1.41 -1.87 -14.67
N LEU A 440 -2.60 -1.43 -15.09
CA LEU A 440 -3.79 -1.57 -14.25
C LEU A 440 -4.21 -3.03 -14.05
N ASN A 441 -3.98 -3.93 -15.02
CA ASN A 441 -4.25 -5.36 -14.81
C ASN A 441 -3.36 -5.98 -13.72
N GLN A 442 -2.13 -5.47 -13.49
CA GLN A 442 -1.28 -5.93 -12.39
C GLN A 442 -1.85 -5.49 -11.03
N VAL A 443 -2.27 -4.22 -10.94
CA VAL A 443 -2.83 -3.62 -9.71
C VAL A 443 -4.19 -4.22 -9.33
N TYR A 444 -5.04 -4.50 -10.31
CA TYR A 444 -6.41 -4.95 -10.10
C TYR A 444 -6.64 -6.45 -10.37
N PHE A 445 -5.58 -7.26 -10.42
CA PHE A 445 -5.74 -8.71 -10.59
C PHE A 445 -6.49 -9.33 -9.38
N PRO A 446 -7.43 -10.28 -9.57
CA PRO A 446 -7.89 -10.88 -10.84
C PRO A 446 -9.06 -10.15 -11.52
N GLN A 447 -9.58 -9.07 -10.92
CA GLN A 447 -10.80 -8.39 -11.39
C GLN A 447 -10.65 -7.77 -12.78
N ARG A 448 -9.47 -7.17 -13.09
CA ARG A 448 -9.11 -6.60 -14.41
C ARG A 448 -10.19 -5.65 -15.01
N PRO A 449 -10.22 -4.38 -14.59
CA PRO A 449 -11.19 -3.39 -15.03
C PRO A 449 -11.32 -3.29 -16.56
N HIS A 450 -12.55 -3.06 -17.01
CA HIS A 450 -12.92 -2.95 -18.41
C HIS A 450 -12.78 -1.51 -18.89
N ILE A 451 -11.93 -1.32 -19.89
CA ILE A 451 -11.78 -0.06 -20.60
C ILE A 451 -12.98 0.08 -21.57
N VAL A 452 -13.76 1.17 -21.42
CA VAL A 452 -14.99 1.41 -22.21
C VAL A 452 -14.83 2.47 -23.29
N HIS A 453 -13.76 3.26 -23.23
CA HIS A 453 -13.37 4.22 -24.26
C HIS A 453 -11.84 4.39 -24.28
N ARG A 454 -11.32 5.10 -25.28
CA ARG A 454 -9.87 5.21 -25.50
C ARG A 454 -9.45 6.66 -25.69
N LEU A 455 -8.26 6.98 -25.19
CA LEU A 455 -7.51 8.18 -25.52
C LEU A 455 -6.28 7.80 -26.34
N ASP A 456 -5.81 8.70 -27.21
CA ASP A 456 -4.57 8.49 -27.94
C ASP A 456 -3.39 8.43 -26.95
N ALA A 457 -2.29 7.78 -27.35
CA ALA A 457 -1.13 7.60 -26.47
C ALA A 457 -0.61 8.94 -25.92
N ASN A 458 -0.56 9.96 -26.77
CA ASN A 458 -0.07 11.31 -26.43
C ASN A 458 -1.14 12.22 -25.82
N THR A 459 -2.40 11.78 -25.70
CA THR A 459 -3.47 12.55 -25.05
C THR A 459 -3.52 12.22 -23.56
N SER A 460 -3.53 13.24 -22.71
CA SER A 460 -3.66 13.08 -21.25
C SER A 460 -5.11 13.25 -20.79
N GLY A 461 -5.39 12.96 -19.52
CA GLY A 461 -6.66 13.34 -18.85
C GLY A 461 -7.57 12.16 -18.51
N VAL A 462 -8.85 12.49 -18.24
CA VAL A 462 -9.82 11.57 -17.63
C VAL A 462 -10.11 10.35 -18.50
N LEU A 463 -9.95 9.16 -17.91
CA LEU A 463 -10.31 7.88 -18.51
C LEU A 463 -11.15 7.05 -17.54
N LEU A 464 -12.26 6.51 -18.05
CA LEU A 464 -13.22 5.72 -17.29
C LEU A 464 -13.00 4.22 -17.54
N LEU A 465 -12.95 3.45 -16.45
CA LEU A 465 -12.95 2.00 -16.45
C LEU A 465 -14.10 1.48 -15.59
N CYS A 466 -14.67 0.34 -15.99
CA CYS A 466 -15.73 -0.34 -15.24
C CYS A 466 -15.19 -1.63 -14.60
N LYS A 467 -15.38 -1.82 -13.30
CA LYS A 467 -14.91 -3.01 -12.56
C LYS A 467 -15.69 -4.27 -12.94
N ARG A 468 -16.95 -4.12 -13.37
CA ARG A 468 -17.84 -5.24 -13.73
C ARG A 468 -18.20 -5.21 -15.21
N LYS A 469 -18.16 -6.38 -15.87
CA LYS A 469 -18.56 -6.54 -17.29
C LYS A 469 -19.97 -6.03 -17.57
N ARG A 470 -20.93 -6.27 -16.66
CA ARG A 470 -22.32 -5.82 -16.79
C ARG A 470 -22.41 -4.29 -16.95
N VAL A 471 -21.65 -3.55 -16.15
CA VAL A 471 -21.64 -2.08 -16.16
C VAL A 471 -20.89 -1.58 -17.38
N ALA A 472 -19.80 -2.23 -17.75
CA ALA A 472 -19.08 -1.92 -19.00
C ALA A 472 -20.01 -1.98 -20.22
N THR A 473 -20.89 -2.99 -20.32
CA THR A 473 -21.87 -3.10 -21.42
C THR A 473 -22.89 -1.96 -21.43
N ILE A 474 -23.37 -1.52 -20.26
CA ILE A 474 -24.31 -0.39 -20.16
C ILE A 474 -23.64 0.91 -20.61
N VAL A 475 -22.42 1.16 -20.15
CA VAL A 475 -21.67 2.38 -20.46
C VAL A 475 -21.19 2.40 -21.91
N GLN A 476 -20.71 1.28 -22.46
CA GLN A 476 -20.27 1.20 -23.87
C GLN A 476 -21.38 1.56 -24.86
N LYS A 477 -22.62 1.12 -24.60
CA LYS A 477 -23.78 1.50 -25.41
C LYS A 477 -24.01 3.01 -25.47
N GLN A 478 -23.68 3.74 -24.40
CA GLN A 478 -23.79 5.20 -24.39
C GLN A 478 -22.75 5.86 -25.29
N PHE A 479 -21.55 5.28 -25.41
CA PHE A 479 -20.54 5.73 -26.38
C PHE A 479 -20.98 5.44 -27.83
N GLU A 480 -21.53 4.25 -28.08
CA GLU A 480 -22.08 3.85 -29.39
C GLU A 480 -23.23 4.78 -29.80
N ASN A 481 -24.13 5.08 -28.87
CA ASN A 481 -25.30 5.96 -29.07
C ASN A 481 -24.96 7.46 -28.96
N ARG A 482 -23.69 7.82 -28.69
CA ARG A 482 -23.21 9.21 -28.59
C ARG A 482 -23.91 10.06 -27.52
N THR A 483 -24.38 9.43 -26.44
CA THR A 483 -25.03 10.11 -25.32
C THR A 483 -24.04 10.57 -24.24
N VAL A 484 -22.81 10.04 -24.26
CA VAL A 484 -21.72 10.49 -23.37
C VAL A 484 -21.27 11.89 -23.77
N LYS A 485 -21.22 12.80 -22.80
CA LYS A 485 -20.66 14.14 -22.98
C LYS A 485 -19.18 14.12 -22.59
N LYS A 486 -18.33 14.73 -23.42
CA LYS A 486 -16.89 14.84 -23.19
C LYS A 486 -16.44 16.26 -23.48
N SER A 487 -15.57 16.80 -22.65
CA SER A 487 -14.83 18.03 -22.93
C SER A 487 -13.33 17.77 -22.93
N TYR A 488 -12.62 18.47 -23.80
CA TYR A 488 -11.17 18.42 -23.92
C TYR A 488 -10.62 19.84 -23.89
N LEU A 489 -9.42 20.02 -23.33
CA LEU A 489 -8.63 21.22 -23.49
C LEU A 489 -7.56 20.99 -24.54
N ALA A 490 -7.35 21.96 -25.42
CA ALA A 490 -6.31 21.95 -26.43
C ALA A 490 -5.60 23.31 -26.48
N ARG A 491 -4.26 23.33 -26.41
CA ARG A 491 -3.48 24.53 -26.76
C ARG A 491 -3.08 24.43 -28.23
N VAL A 492 -3.51 25.41 -29.02
CA VAL A 492 -3.31 25.43 -30.47
C VAL A 492 -2.43 26.60 -30.89
N SER A 493 -1.74 26.44 -32.02
CA SER A 493 -1.02 27.55 -32.66
C SER A 493 -2.00 28.44 -33.41
N GLY A 494 -1.85 29.76 -33.26
CA GLY A 494 -2.71 30.76 -33.88
C GLY A 494 -3.92 31.16 -33.04
N HIS A 495 -4.59 32.21 -33.49
CA HIS A 495 -5.77 32.79 -32.84
C HIS A 495 -7.00 32.63 -33.73
N PRO A 496 -7.95 31.73 -33.37
CA PRO A 496 -9.20 31.63 -34.09
C PRO A 496 -9.95 32.98 -34.08
N PRO A 497 -10.50 33.43 -35.22
CA PRO A 497 -11.15 34.75 -35.31
C PRO A 497 -12.51 34.80 -34.60
N ARG A 498 -13.11 33.64 -34.32
CA ARG A 498 -14.39 33.51 -33.60
C ARG A 498 -14.17 32.79 -32.28
N ASP A 499 -14.92 33.19 -31.26
CA ASP A 499 -14.85 32.55 -29.93
C ASP A 499 -15.51 31.16 -29.90
N ALA A 500 -16.40 30.87 -30.86
CA ALA A 500 -17.00 29.55 -31.02
C ALA A 500 -17.17 29.18 -32.50
N PHE A 501 -16.90 27.91 -32.82
CA PHE A 501 -17.05 27.35 -34.17
C PHE A 501 -17.14 25.81 -34.12
N SER A 502 -17.45 25.18 -35.26
CA SER A 502 -17.49 23.72 -35.39
C SER A 502 -16.78 23.25 -36.67
N CYS A 503 -16.39 21.98 -36.67
CA CYS A 503 -15.89 21.28 -37.84
C CYS A 503 -16.76 20.04 -38.10
N ASP A 504 -17.34 20.00 -39.29
CA ASP A 504 -18.16 18.92 -39.83
C ASP A 504 -17.45 18.32 -41.05
N ALA A 505 -16.46 17.46 -40.78
CA ALA A 505 -15.64 16.87 -41.84
C ALA A 505 -15.40 15.39 -41.55
N ALA A 506 -15.60 14.56 -42.58
CA ALA A 506 -15.39 13.13 -42.53
C ALA A 506 -13.88 12.79 -42.55
N LEU A 507 -13.54 11.68 -41.91
CA LEU A 507 -12.16 11.24 -41.70
C LEU A 507 -11.92 9.89 -42.38
N SER A 508 -10.73 9.71 -42.95
CA SER A 508 -10.35 8.46 -43.64
C SER A 508 -10.55 7.23 -42.74
N ARG A 509 -11.01 6.11 -43.31
CA ARG A 509 -11.25 4.85 -42.58
C ARG A 509 -9.97 4.13 -42.18
N GLU A 510 -8.95 4.22 -43.02
CA GLU A 510 -7.63 3.65 -42.80
C GLU A 510 -6.58 4.76 -42.68
N PRO A 511 -5.50 4.54 -41.92
CA PRO A 511 -4.38 5.45 -41.87
C PRO A 511 -3.50 5.32 -43.13
N GLU A 512 -2.85 6.42 -43.52
CA GLU A 512 -1.85 6.45 -44.59
C GLU A 512 -0.42 6.17 -44.05
N HIS A 513 0.57 6.36 -44.91
CA HIS A 513 1.98 6.27 -44.53
C HIS A 513 2.28 7.14 -43.30
N GLY A 514 3.03 6.62 -42.33
CA GLY A 514 3.29 7.31 -41.06
C GLY A 514 2.14 7.26 -40.04
N GLY A 515 1.05 6.53 -40.32
CA GLY A 515 -0.04 6.29 -39.36
C GLY A 515 -1.00 7.47 -39.17
N VAL A 516 -0.89 8.49 -40.03
CA VAL A 516 -1.75 9.69 -40.06
C VAL A 516 -3.06 9.40 -40.78
N ARG A 517 -4.10 10.18 -40.44
CA ARG A 517 -5.40 10.17 -41.11
C ARG A 517 -5.68 11.59 -41.61
N HIS A 518 -6.46 11.70 -42.67
CA HIS A 518 -6.78 12.98 -43.31
C HIS A 518 -8.30 13.16 -43.44
N LEU A 519 -8.70 14.34 -43.90
CA LEU A 519 -10.10 14.61 -44.28
C LEU A 519 -10.43 13.86 -45.57
N ASP A 520 -11.45 13.00 -45.49
CA ASP A 520 -11.88 12.17 -46.60
C ASP A 520 -13.41 12.27 -46.70
N PRO A 521 -13.96 12.88 -47.78
CA PRO A 521 -15.41 13.00 -47.98
C PRO A 521 -16.16 11.66 -47.96
N ASP A 522 -15.51 10.58 -48.40
CA ASP A 522 -16.07 9.22 -48.44
C ASP A 522 -15.81 8.43 -47.15
N GLY A 523 -15.16 9.07 -46.19
CA GLY A 523 -14.78 8.53 -44.90
C GLY A 523 -15.92 8.49 -43.87
N ASP A 524 -15.53 8.40 -42.60
CA ASP A 524 -16.45 8.37 -41.48
C ASP A 524 -16.77 9.78 -40.99
N GLN A 525 -18.07 10.14 -40.99
CA GLN A 525 -18.54 11.42 -40.50
C GLN A 525 -18.10 11.69 -39.05
N ALA A 526 -17.61 12.91 -38.83
CA ALA A 526 -17.14 13.40 -37.53
C ALA A 526 -17.53 14.86 -37.31
N HIS A 527 -17.96 15.17 -36.09
CA HIS A 527 -18.33 16.52 -35.67
C HIS A 527 -17.65 16.90 -34.36
N THR A 528 -17.01 18.08 -34.34
CA THR A 528 -16.42 18.67 -33.14
C THR A 528 -16.80 20.14 -33.04
N ALA A 529 -17.33 20.54 -31.88
CA ALA A 529 -17.54 21.95 -31.56
C ALA A 529 -16.37 22.47 -30.71
N PHE A 530 -16.06 23.74 -30.87
CA PHE A 530 -14.89 24.41 -30.28
C PHE A 530 -15.29 25.73 -29.65
N GLU A 531 -14.70 26.03 -28.49
CA GLU A 531 -14.82 27.30 -27.79
C GLU A 531 -13.42 27.80 -27.41
N VAL A 532 -13.11 29.06 -27.70
CA VAL A 532 -11.86 29.69 -27.28
C VAL A 532 -11.99 30.07 -25.80
N VAL A 533 -11.09 29.54 -24.97
CA VAL A 533 -11.04 29.85 -23.54
C VAL A 533 -10.19 31.11 -23.33
N THR A 534 -8.99 31.12 -23.90
CA THR A 534 -8.02 32.21 -23.76
C THR A 534 -7.16 32.31 -25.02
N ARG A 535 -6.85 33.53 -25.46
CA ARG A 535 -5.81 33.79 -26.47
C ARG A 535 -4.57 34.31 -25.75
N PHE A 536 -3.43 33.69 -25.99
CA PHE A 536 -2.17 34.05 -25.35
C PHE A 536 -1.33 34.98 -26.24
N TRP A 537 -0.47 35.77 -25.60
CA TRP A 537 0.41 36.73 -26.28
C TRP A 537 1.52 36.05 -27.09
N ASP A 538 1.84 34.79 -26.78
CA ASP A 538 2.84 33.97 -27.48
C ASP A 538 2.36 33.46 -28.87
N GLY A 539 1.16 33.89 -29.30
CA GLY A 539 0.56 33.47 -30.56
C GLY A 539 -0.20 32.14 -30.49
N THR A 540 -0.41 31.58 -29.29
CA THR A 540 -1.22 30.37 -29.09
C THR A 540 -2.60 30.69 -28.50
N SER A 541 -3.53 29.73 -28.57
CA SER A 541 -4.85 29.82 -27.91
C SER A 541 -5.15 28.57 -27.12
N LEU A 542 -5.73 28.71 -25.93
CA LEU A 542 -6.38 27.63 -25.22
C LEU A 542 -7.82 27.50 -25.69
N MET A 543 -8.21 26.28 -26.05
CA MET A 543 -9.52 25.95 -26.56
C MET A 543 -10.14 24.81 -25.78
N ARG A 544 -11.46 24.87 -25.59
CA ARG A 544 -12.26 23.73 -25.16
C ARG A 544 -12.88 23.08 -26.40
N CYS A 545 -12.79 21.75 -26.48
CA CYS A 545 -13.28 20.96 -27.60
C CYS A 545 -14.35 19.98 -27.13
N PHE A 546 -15.45 19.88 -27.87
CA PHE A 546 -16.61 19.04 -27.57
C PHE A 546 -16.87 18.08 -28.75
N PRO A 547 -16.16 16.93 -28.80
CA PRO A 547 -16.37 15.95 -29.86
C PRO A 547 -17.73 15.25 -29.67
N LYS A 548 -18.62 15.36 -30.66
CA LYS A 548 -19.91 14.65 -30.68
C LYS A 548 -19.80 13.23 -31.22
N THR A 549 -18.71 12.95 -31.93
CA THR A 549 -18.30 11.63 -32.40
C THR A 549 -17.02 11.17 -31.68
N GLY A 550 -16.53 9.97 -31.99
CA GLY A 550 -15.35 9.37 -31.34
C GLY A 550 -14.39 8.72 -32.32
N ARG A 551 -14.01 9.44 -33.39
CA ARG A 551 -13.09 8.92 -34.41
C ARG A 551 -11.63 9.08 -33.96
N THR A 552 -10.76 8.20 -34.44
CA THR A 552 -9.31 8.24 -34.16
C THR A 552 -8.73 9.59 -34.61
N ASN A 553 -7.94 10.24 -33.75
CA ASN A 553 -7.32 11.54 -34.01
C ASN A 553 -8.29 12.70 -34.36
N GLN A 554 -9.60 12.57 -34.10
CA GLN A 554 -10.62 13.50 -34.59
C GLN A 554 -10.33 14.98 -34.27
N ILE A 555 -10.10 15.31 -33.00
CA ILE A 555 -9.85 16.69 -32.56
C ILE A 555 -8.60 17.25 -33.23
N ARG A 556 -7.54 16.43 -33.31
CA ARG A 556 -6.25 16.80 -33.89
C ARG A 556 -6.39 17.15 -35.37
N ILE A 557 -7.08 16.31 -36.15
CA ILE A 557 -7.29 16.53 -37.58
C ILE A 557 -8.19 17.74 -37.84
N HIS A 558 -9.29 17.87 -37.11
CA HIS A 558 -10.22 18.99 -37.27
C HIS A 558 -9.52 20.32 -37.01
N LEU A 559 -8.81 20.46 -35.88
CA LEU A 559 -8.06 21.66 -35.55
C LEU A 559 -6.96 21.96 -36.58
N TRP A 560 -6.19 20.95 -36.99
CA TRP A 560 -5.17 21.10 -38.03
C TRP A 560 -5.75 21.56 -39.38
N SER A 561 -6.85 20.94 -39.83
CA SER A 561 -7.52 21.30 -41.10
C SER A 561 -8.09 22.71 -41.12
N LEU A 562 -8.39 23.27 -39.94
CA LEU A 562 -8.82 24.64 -39.77
C LEU A 562 -7.66 25.64 -39.62
N GLY A 563 -6.41 25.17 -39.69
CA GLY A 563 -5.21 26.01 -39.58
C GLY A 563 -4.72 26.24 -38.14
N PHE A 564 -5.25 25.50 -37.16
CA PHE A 564 -4.94 25.65 -35.73
C PHE A 564 -4.35 24.36 -35.14
N PRO A 565 -3.17 23.89 -35.59
CA PRO A 565 -2.57 22.65 -35.08
C PRO A 565 -2.35 22.71 -33.57
N ILE A 566 -2.53 21.56 -32.91
CA ILE A 566 -2.25 21.42 -31.48
C ILE A 566 -0.75 21.52 -31.23
N CYS A 567 -0.35 22.32 -30.24
CA CYS A 567 1.04 22.48 -29.85
C CYS A 567 1.62 21.13 -29.39
N GLY A 568 2.80 20.76 -29.91
CA GLY A 568 3.47 19.50 -29.60
C GLY A 568 2.89 18.25 -30.26
N ASP A 569 1.97 18.38 -31.23
CA ASP A 569 1.48 17.24 -32.01
C ASP A 569 2.58 16.72 -32.97
N PRO A 570 3.00 15.44 -32.91
CA PRO A 570 4.05 14.90 -33.77
C PRO A 570 3.60 14.59 -35.21
N ALA A 571 2.29 14.59 -35.47
CA ALA A 571 1.69 14.11 -36.70
C ALA A 571 1.10 15.24 -37.55
N TYR A 572 0.47 16.23 -36.92
CA TYR A 572 -0.24 17.33 -37.57
C TYR A 572 0.47 18.65 -37.27
N LEU A 573 1.42 19.01 -38.12
CA LEU A 573 2.38 20.09 -37.88
C LEU A 573 1.89 21.43 -38.46
N PRO A 574 2.46 22.58 -38.02
CA PRO A 574 2.22 23.88 -38.63
C PRO A 574 2.44 23.91 -40.15
N GLU A 575 1.86 24.91 -40.81
CA GLU A 575 1.95 25.11 -42.26
C GLU A 575 1.38 23.94 -43.08
N ASN A 576 0.37 23.24 -42.55
CA ASN A 576 -0.26 22.07 -43.17
C ASN A 576 0.74 20.96 -43.54
N LYS A 577 1.80 20.79 -42.76
CA LYS A 577 2.77 19.69 -42.92
C LYS A 577 2.31 18.46 -42.15
N LEU A 578 2.56 17.29 -42.74
CA LEU A 578 2.33 16.00 -42.09
C LEU A 578 3.64 15.43 -41.55
N GLY A 579 3.62 15.02 -40.30
CA GLY A 579 4.67 14.27 -39.63
C GLY A 579 4.31 12.78 -39.53
N CYS A 580 4.67 12.16 -38.41
CA CYS A 580 4.39 10.76 -38.13
C CYS A 580 3.54 10.63 -36.87
N ASN A 581 2.47 9.82 -36.93
CA ASN A 581 1.66 9.51 -35.76
C ASN A 581 2.39 8.46 -34.89
N ARG A 582 3.29 8.97 -34.04
CA ARG A 582 4.09 8.17 -33.10
C ARG A 582 3.78 8.48 -31.65
N THR A 583 4.00 7.52 -30.77
CA THR A 583 4.07 7.77 -29.32
C THR A 583 5.35 8.54 -29.02
N LEU A 584 5.21 9.72 -28.41
CA LEU A 584 6.31 10.55 -27.95
C LEU A 584 7.11 9.83 -26.84
N LEU A 585 8.37 10.22 -26.66
CA LEU A 585 9.15 9.90 -25.47
C LEU A 585 8.76 10.85 -24.32
N PRO A 586 8.89 10.41 -23.05
CA PRO A 586 8.63 11.29 -21.90
C PRO A 586 9.50 12.56 -21.85
N THR A 587 10.63 12.57 -22.57
CA THR A 587 11.55 13.70 -22.68
C THR A 587 11.21 14.67 -23.82
N GLU A 588 10.30 14.31 -24.73
CA GLU A 588 9.84 15.18 -25.81
C GLU A 588 8.76 16.16 -25.32
N PRO A 589 8.62 17.35 -25.95
CA PRO A 589 7.52 18.26 -25.67
C PRO A 589 6.17 17.55 -25.81
N MET A 590 5.33 17.64 -24.78
CA MET A 590 4.04 16.96 -24.76
C MET A 590 3.05 17.58 -25.77
N MET A 591 2.20 16.74 -26.34
CA MET A 591 1.04 17.20 -27.10
C MET A 591 0.05 17.85 -26.14
N CYS A 592 -0.28 19.12 -26.40
CA CYS A 592 -1.15 19.92 -25.55
C CYS A 592 -2.63 19.62 -25.81
N LEU A 593 -3.02 18.36 -25.60
CA LEU A 593 -4.40 17.88 -25.66
C LEU A 593 -4.70 17.06 -24.39
N HIS A 594 -5.77 17.44 -23.71
CA HIS A 594 -6.16 16.88 -22.42
C HIS A 594 -7.67 16.60 -22.37
N ALA A 595 -8.08 15.40 -21.97
CA ALA A 595 -9.46 15.06 -21.69
C ALA A 595 -9.85 15.64 -20.32
N GLU A 596 -10.55 16.77 -20.33
CA GLU A 596 -10.89 17.56 -19.14
C GLU A 596 -12.02 16.90 -18.35
N SER A 597 -13.10 16.48 -19.00
CA SER A 597 -14.25 15.90 -18.29
C SER A 597 -15.03 14.90 -19.12
N ILE A 598 -15.72 14.00 -18.42
CA ILE A 598 -16.65 13.01 -18.97
C ILE A 598 -17.92 12.96 -18.13
N ALA A 599 -19.09 12.94 -18.78
CA ALA A 599 -20.38 12.75 -18.13
C ALA A 599 -21.23 11.70 -18.85
N PHE A 600 -21.84 10.81 -18.07
CA PHE A 600 -22.60 9.64 -18.53
C PHE A 600 -23.64 9.20 -17.48
N LEU A 601 -24.57 8.34 -17.87
CA LEU A 601 -25.54 7.75 -16.93
C LEU A 601 -24.97 6.48 -16.30
N GLY A 602 -24.99 6.39 -14.98
CA GLY A 602 -24.61 5.19 -14.23
C GLY A 602 -25.62 4.05 -14.36
N PRO A 603 -25.34 2.88 -13.76
CA PRO A 603 -26.21 1.71 -13.85
C PRO A 603 -27.61 1.94 -13.25
N ASN A 604 -27.78 2.91 -12.34
CA ASN A 604 -29.06 3.26 -11.72
C ASN A 604 -29.69 4.52 -12.36
N GLN A 605 -29.26 4.90 -13.57
CA GLN A 605 -29.71 6.09 -14.31
C GLN A 605 -29.36 7.44 -13.65
N GLU A 606 -28.45 7.44 -12.69
CA GLU A 606 -27.88 8.63 -12.09
C GLU A 606 -26.90 9.31 -13.06
N LEU A 607 -26.91 10.64 -13.16
CA LEU A 607 -25.92 11.37 -13.95
C LEU A 607 -24.60 11.44 -13.18
N LEU A 608 -23.56 10.82 -13.72
CA LEU A 608 -22.20 10.85 -13.18
C LEU A 608 -21.33 11.75 -14.05
N GLN A 609 -20.48 12.56 -13.40
CA GLN A 609 -19.50 13.41 -14.05
C GLN A 609 -18.17 13.31 -13.32
N PHE A 610 -17.09 13.15 -14.08
CA PHE A 610 -15.73 13.15 -13.57
C PHE A 610 -14.88 14.11 -14.40
N SER A 611 -13.95 14.79 -13.74
CA SER A 611 -13.02 15.72 -14.36
C SER A 611 -11.60 15.51 -13.83
N ASP A 612 -10.63 15.91 -14.63
CA ASP A 612 -9.23 16.05 -14.23
C ASP A 612 -8.85 17.54 -14.29
N ASP A 613 -7.88 17.93 -13.45
CA ASP A 613 -7.40 19.31 -13.43
C ASP A 613 -6.59 19.62 -14.71
N PRO A 614 -6.69 20.85 -15.25
CA PRO A 614 -5.91 21.23 -16.41
C PRO A 614 -4.40 21.06 -16.17
N PRO A 615 -3.63 20.51 -17.13
CA PRO A 615 -2.18 20.49 -17.04
C PRO A 615 -1.59 21.90 -16.98
N ALA A 616 -0.32 22.03 -16.58
CA ALA A 616 0.37 23.32 -16.46
C ALA A 616 0.22 24.22 -17.70
N TRP A 617 0.36 23.66 -18.91
CA TRP A 617 0.21 24.41 -20.17
C TRP A 617 -1.21 24.95 -20.41
N GLY A 618 -2.21 24.41 -19.72
CA GLY A 618 -3.61 24.85 -19.76
C GLY A 618 -3.99 25.80 -18.62
N MET A 619 -3.11 25.98 -17.63
CA MET A 619 -3.30 26.88 -16.48
C MET A 619 -2.57 28.21 -16.60
N GLU A 620 -1.67 28.39 -17.58
CA GLU A 620 -0.88 29.64 -17.71
C GLU A 620 -1.79 30.87 -17.71
N HIS A 621 -1.83 31.57 -16.58
CA HIS A 621 -2.45 32.87 -16.45
C HIS A 621 -1.59 33.85 -17.24
N GLY A 622 -2.20 34.59 -18.17
CA GLY A 622 -1.56 35.71 -18.85
C GLY A 622 -1.13 36.77 -17.84
N LEU A 623 0.05 36.63 -17.25
CA LEU A 623 0.71 37.69 -16.51
C LEU A 623 1.34 38.64 -17.54
N VAL A 624 0.65 39.75 -17.74
CA VAL A 624 1.18 40.98 -18.32
C VAL A 624 2.43 41.37 -17.52
N PRO A 625 3.63 41.47 -18.12
CA PRO A 625 4.65 42.34 -17.55
C PRO A 625 4.06 43.75 -17.65
N GLN A 626 3.73 44.37 -16.52
CA GLN A 626 3.53 45.81 -16.52
C GLN A 626 4.87 46.42 -16.91
N ASN A 627 4.98 46.83 -18.17
CA ASN A 627 6.06 47.69 -18.62
C ASN A 627 5.93 49.00 -17.84
N SER A 628 6.76 49.15 -16.81
CA SER A 628 7.21 50.45 -16.33
C SER A 628 8.07 51.07 -17.43
N GLY A 629 7.45 51.93 -18.23
CA GLY A 629 8.07 52.89 -19.14
C GLY A 629 7.45 54.24 -18.91
#